data_AF-A0A8S4A4T5-F1
#
_entry.id   AF-A0A8S4A4T5-F1
#
_cell.length_a   1.000
_cell.length_b   1.000
_cell.length_c   1.000
_cell.angle_alpha   90.00
_cell.angle_beta   90.00
_cell.angle_gamma   90.00
#
_symmetry.space_group_name_H-M   'P 1'
#
loop_
_entity.id
_entity.type
_entity.pdbx_description
1 polymer ?
#
loop_
_entity_poly.entity_id
_entity_poly.type
_entity_poly.pdbx_seq_one_letter_code
_entity_poly.pdbx_strand_id
1 'polypeptide(L)'
;SVIVSVIVSAAISFVTMLHMMASFRINLLAMYRRDYSHIPPPHTKSATSLCTGSIKYGGFQVAYIVWAFAITSFLLFIVCMTLAGCIVLLMFGVSDWLVNLLSQLWPGIVSAICLSVGQGLLAKYVFLQDRGQHLRLDNRRFYFVFVYFMFFYNIFLGLFSCLMRIIKAMAVGAVFLSRLDNSTLPRKFEFLDPGFSAYQGYIHMEAAHTHPVVNVFIRLLMALSQSKKMHKSEDNDVEMSFLPETVENDAEIGANESGTDKQKPINTAARFNWYLIYTLLHNPTVRIYRKGFIQAIKKARKEGLKIPISDKPITDFELAKAQENQDRQKEEETKKNSRSGQHGLVAIGTTFEGTIDSDVKYNFGEEKC
;
A
#
# COMPACT_ATOMS: atom_id res chain seq x y z
N SER A 1 -35.09 23.68 -10.30
CA SER A 1 -33.63 23.45 -10.29
C SER A 1 -33.09 22.94 -8.96
N VAL A 2 -33.41 23.55 -7.82
CA VAL A 2 -32.89 23.15 -6.48
C VAL A 2 -33.18 21.69 -6.12
N ILE A 3 -34.44 21.25 -6.22
CA ILE A 3 -34.84 19.87 -5.85
C ILE A 3 -34.10 18.86 -6.73
N VAL A 4 -34.06 19.10 -8.04
CA VAL A 4 -33.37 18.24 -9.00
C VAL A 4 -31.87 18.15 -8.69
N SER A 5 -31.20 19.27 -8.44
CA SER A 5 -29.76 19.27 -8.12
C SER A 5 -29.45 18.51 -6.82
N VAL A 6 -30.31 18.61 -5.81
CA VAL A 6 -30.13 17.89 -4.54
C VAL A 6 -30.32 16.39 -4.72
N ILE A 7 -31.37 15.96 -5.43
CA ILE A 7 -31.63 14.53 -5.70
C ILE A 7 -30.49 13.92 -6.52
N VAL A 8 -30.05 14.60 -7.59
CA VAL A 8 -28.95 14.12 -8.43
C VAL A 8 -27.63 14.06 -7.64
N SER A 9 -27.34 15.09 -6.84
CA SER A 9 -26.16 15.10 -5.97
C SER A 9 -26.19 13.94 -4.97
N ALA A 10 -27.34 13.67 -4.34
CA ALA A 10 -27.52 12.56 -3.41
C ALA A 10 -27.31 11.21 -4.09
N ALA A 11 -27.84 11.03 -5.30
CA ALA A 11 -27.62 9.82 -6.10
C ALA A 11 -26.13 9.64 -6.44
N ILE A 12 -25.43 10.70 -6.84
CA ILE A 12 -23.99 10.66 -7.11
C ILE A 12 -23.21 10.27 -5.86
N SER A 13 -23.49 10.90 -4.71
CA SER A 13 -22.84 10.57 -3.44
C SER A 13 -23.09 9.12 -3.00
N PHE A 14 -24.29 8.59 -3.25
CA PHE A 14 -24.60 7.19 -2.96
C PHE A 14 -23.78 6.24 -3.84
N VAL A 15 -23.71 6.52 -5.15
CA VAL A 15 -22.92 5.73 -6.09
C VAL A 15 -21.42 5.79 -5.76
N THR A 16 -20.89 6.96 -5.40
CA THR A 16 -19.47 7.10 -5.01
C THR A 16 -19.16 6.32 -3.73
N MET A 17 -20.08 6.29 -2.77
CA MET A 17 -19.92 5.49 -1.55
C MET A 17 -19.86 3.98 -1.86
N LEU A 18 -20.76 3.46 -2.69
CA LEU A 18 -20.74 2.05 -3.11
C LEU A 18 -19.43 1.71 -3.84
N HIS A 19 -18.99 2.59 -4.73
CA HIS A 19 -17.73 2.41 -5.45
C HIS A 19 -16.53 2.42 -4.50
N MET A 20 -16.53 3.28 -3.48
CA MET A 20 -15.47 3.36 -2.48
C MET A 20 -15.36 2.07 -1.66
N MET A 21 -16.48 1.45 -1.29
CA MET A 21 -16.48 0.15 -0.61
C MET A 21 -15.85 -0.96 -1.47
N ALA A 22 -16.16 -0.99 -2.77
CA ALA A 22 -15.56 -1.94 -3.70
C ALA A 22 -14.06 -1.67 -3.90
N SER A 23 -13.69 -0.40 -4.11
CA SER A 23 -12.30 0.05 -4.27
C SER A 23 -11.45 -0.29 -3.05
N PHE A 24 -11.98 -0.08 -1.84
CA PHE A 24 -11.28 -0.44 -0.60
C PHE A 24 -10.91 -1.92 -0.55
N ARG A 25 -11.81 -2.83 -0.93
CA ARG A 25 -11.51 -4.27 -0.96
C ARG A 25 -10.44 -4.62 -1.98
N ILE A 26 -10.50 -4.02 -3.17
CA ILE A 26 -9.51 -4.24 -4.23
C ILE A 26 -8.13 -3.75 -3.77
N ASN A 27 -8.07 -2.54 -3.19
CA ASN A 27 -6.84 -1.94 -2.70
C ASN A 27 -6.26 -2.76 -1.54
N LEU A 28 -7.09 -3.22 -0.59
CA LEU A 28 -6.65 -4.07 0.52
C LEU A 28 -6.08 -5.42 0.01
N LEU A 29 -6.72 -6.03 -0.98
CA LEU A 29 -6.23 -7.26 -1.61
C LEU A 29 -4.94 -7.04 -2.41
N ALA A 30 -4.76 -5.87 -3.03
CA ALA A 30 -3.51 -5.49 -3.69
C ALA A 30 -2.38 -5.33 -2.65
N MET A 31 -2.69 -4.73 -1.50
CA MET A 31 -1.76 -4.57 -0.39
C MET A 31 -1.29 -5.92 0.18
N TYR A 32 -2.18 -6.89 0.37
CA TYR A 32 -1.77 -8.25 0.79
C TYR A 32 -0.86 -8.94 -0.23
N ARG A 33 -0.99 -8.61 -1.52
CA ARG A 33 -0.14 -9.12 -2.60
C ARG A 33 1.18 -8.35 -2.75
N ARG A 34 1.44 -7.32 -1.93
CA ARG A 34 2.53 -6.35 -2.09
C ARG A 34 2.54 -5.69 -3.47
N ASP A 35 1.36 -5.48 -4.07
CA ASP A 35 1.23 -4.70 -5.30
C ASP A 35 1.08 -3.21 -4.96
N TYR A 36 2.11 -2.43 -5.29
CA TYR A 36 2.21 -0.99 -5.00
C TYR A 36 1.96 -0.11 -6.24
N SER A 37 1.29 -0.65 -7.26
CA SER A 37 1.05 0.08 -8.52
C SER A 37 0.23 1.37 -8.31
N HIS A 38 -0.75 1.33 -7.42
CA HIS A 38 -1.68 2.43 -7.14
C HIS A 38 -1.34 3.18 -5.85
N ILE A 39 -0.92 2.47 -4.81
CA ILE A 39 -0.59 3.05 -3.50
C ILE A 39 0.92 2.93 -3.28
N PRO A 40 1.63 4.04 -3.01
CA PRO A 40 3.06 4.00 -2.81
C PRO A 40 3.41 3.11 -1.59
N PRO A 41 4.57 2.45 -1.65
CA PRO A 41 4.97 1.49 -0.64
C PRO A 41 5.23 2.15 0.72
N PRO A 42 5.07 1.41 1.83
CA PRO A 42 5.09 1.99 3.18
C PRO A 42 6.43 2.62 3.56
N HIS A 43 7.54 2.18 2.95
CA HIS A 43 8.88 2.73 3.20
C HIS A 43 9.07 4.16 2.72
N THR A 44 8.13 4.70 1.93
CA THR A 44 8.16 6.10 1.49
C THR A 44 7.80 7.08 2.61
N LYS A 45 7.20 6.59 3.71
CA LYS A 45 6.74 7.39 4.83
C LYS A 45 7.20 6.80 6.16
N SER A 46 7.36 7.64 7.17
CA SER A 46 7.68 7.20 8.52
C SER A 46 6.50 6.45 9.15
N ALA A 47 6.77 5.44 9.98
CA ALA A 47 5.76 4.68 10.69
C ALA A 47 4.82 5.56 11.54
N THR A 48 5.34 6.65 12.11
CA THR A 48 4.54 7.62 12.87
C THR A 48 3.54 8.36 11.97
N SER A 49 3.95 8.68 10.74
CA SER A 49 3.08 9.30 9.73
C SER A 49 1.97 8.36 9.28
N LEU A 50 2.27 7.08 9.06
CA LEU A 50 1.26 6.06 8.73
C LEU A 50 0.23 5.91 9.86
N CYS A 51 0.70 5.76 11.10
CA CYS A 51 -0.16 5.63 12.27
C CYS A 51 -1.06 6.86 12.43
N THR A 52 -0.49 8.06 12.36
CA THR A 52 -1.25 9.33 12.41
C THR A 52 -2.28 9.42 11.29
N GLY A 53 -1.94 8.96 10.08
CA GLY A 53 -2.87 8.89 8.95
C GLY A 53 -4.06 7.98 9.25
N SER A 54 -3.83 6.80 9.84
CA SER A 54 -4.90 5.86 10.22
C SER A 54 -5.89 6.47 11.23
N ILE A 55 -5.39 7.21 12.22
CA ILE A 55 -6.21 7.89 13.23
C ILE A 55 -7.09 8.98 12.59
N LYS A 56 -6.54 9.72 11.61
CA LYS A 56 -7.24 10.82 10.93
C LYS A 56 -8.28 10.34 9.92
N TYR A 57 -8.08 9.18 9.30
CA TYR A 57 -8.85 8.72 8.15
C TYR A 57 -10.36 8.74 8.39
N GLY A 58 -10.84 8.19 9.52
CA GLY A 58 -12.27 8.13 9.81
C GLY A 58 -12.96 9.51 9.84
N GLY A 59 -12.34 10.49 10.49
CA GLY A 59 -12.87 11.86 10.54
C GLY A 59 -12.79 12.58 9.19
N PHE A 60 -11.67 12.42 8.47
CA PHE A 60 -11.51 13.01 7.14
C PHE A 60 -12.52 12.43 6.16
N GLN A 61 -12.78 11.13 6.18
CA GLN A 61 -13.72 10.49 5.27
C GLN A 61 -15.13 11.08 5.39
N VAL A 62 -15.63 11.23 6.62
CA VAL A 62 -16.97 11.81 6.87
C VAL A 62 -17.01 13.28 6.45
N ALA A 63 -16.00 14.06 6.85
CA ALA A 63 -15.94 15.49 6.51
C ALA A 63 -15.90 15.74 4.99
N TYR A 64 -15.11 14.95 4.24
CA TYR A 64 -15.01 15.08 2.79
C TYR A 64 -16.30 14.67 2.08
N ILE A 65 -17.01 13.65 2.56
CA ILE A 65 -18.33 13.29 2.01
C ILE A 65 -19.33 14.44 2.16
N VAL A 66 -19.40 15.06 3.34
CA VAL A 66 -20.33 16.18 3.61
C VAL A 66 -19.98 17.38 2.73
N TRP A 67 -18.71 17.78 2.67
CA TRP A 67 -18.26 18.89 1.84
C TRP A 67 -18.45 18.61 0.34
N ALA A 68 -18.15 17.39 -0.11
CA ALA A 68 -18.35 17.02 -1.50
C ALA A 68 -19.82 17.03 -1.89
N PHE A 69 -20.72 16.57 -1.02
CA PHE A 69 -22.17 16.69 -1.25
C PHE A 69 -22.61 18.16 -1.35
N ALA A 70 -22.14 19.03 -0.45
CA ALA A 70 -22.48 20.46 -0.48
C ALA A 70 -22.00 21.13 -1.78
N ILE A 71 -20.72 20.93 -2.14
CA ILE A 71 -20.11 21.51 -3.34
C ILE A 71 -20.76 20.96 -4.62
N THR A 72 -20.97 19.64 -4.69
CA THR A 72 -21.62 19.00 -5.86
C THR A 72 -23.06 19.49 -6.03
N SER A 73 -23.81 19.63 -4.92
CA SER A 73 -25.17 20.18 -4.95
C SER A 73 -25.19 21.62 -5.45
N PHE A 74 -24.25 22.45 -5.01
CA PHE A 74 -24.13 23.85 -5.46
C PHE A 74 -23.73 23.96 -6.94
N LEU A 75 -22.76 23.17 -7.39
CA LEU A 75 -22.35 23.15 -8.80
C LEU A 75 -23.49 22.66 -9.71
N LEU A 76 -24.17 21.58 -9.33
CA LEU A 76 -25.33 21.07 -10.06
C LEU A 76 -26.49 22.06 -10.03
N PHE A 77 -26.67 22.82 -8.95
CA PHE A 77 -27.68 23.87 -8.89
C PHE A 77 -27.40 24.95 -9.93
N ILE A 78 -26.16 25.46 -10.03
CA ILE A 78 -25.77 26.45 -11.05
C ILE A 78 -26.05 25.90 -12.46
N VAL A 79 -25.62 24.67 -12.74
CA VAL A 79 -25.84 24.02 -14.05
C VAL A 79 -27.33 23.82 -14.34
N CYS A 80 -28.12 23.36 -13.37
CA CYS A 80 -29.57 23.20 -13.54
C CYS A 80 -30.29 24.55 -13.68
N MET A 81 -29.78 25.62 -13.05
CA MET A 81 -30.34 26.96 -13.21
C MET A 81 -30.07 27.48 -14.62
N THR A 82 -28.82 27.42 -15.09
CA THR A 82 -28.47 27.88 -16.44
C THR A 82 -29.24 27.10 -17.51
N LEU A 83 -29.35 25.77 -17.38
CA LEU A 83 -30.15 24.95 -18.28
C LEU A 83 -31.64 25.29 -18.24
N ALA A 84 -32.22 25.46 -17.05
CA ALA A 84 -33.62 25.85 -16.92
C ALA A 84 -33.87 27.24 -17.54
N GLY A 85 -32.98 28.21 -17.31
CA GLY A 85 -33.02 29.52 -17.95
C GLY A 85 -32.96 29.43 -19.47
N CYS A 86 -32.05 28.63 -20.02
CA CYS A 86 -31.95 28.40 -21.47
C CYS A 86 -33.23 27.78 -22.05
N ILE A 87 -33.81 26.78 -21.39
CA ILE A 87 -35.06 26.13 -21.83
C ILE A 87 -36.24 27.10 -21.78
N VAL A 88 -36.34 27.89 -20.71
CA VAL A 88 -37.40 28.90 -20.55
C VAL A 88 -37.28 29.99 -21.63
N LEU A 89 -36.06 30.48 -21.90
CA LEU A 89 -35.81 31.44 -22.99
C LEU A 89 -36.20 30.87 -24.36
N LEU A 90 -35.94 29.58 -24.59
CA LEU A 90 -36.35 28.88 -25.81
C LEU A 90 -37.87 28.74 -25.91
N MET A 91 -38.56 28.45 -24.80
CA MET A 91 -40.02 28.33 -24.74
C MET A 91 -40.75 29.66 -24.95
N PHE A 92 -40.21 30.77 -24.43
CA PHE A 92 -40.77 32.11 -24.60
C PHE A 92 -40.49 32.73 -25.98
N GLY A 93 -39.88 31.98 -26.90
CA GLY A 93 -39.66 32.46 -28.27
C GLY A 93 -38.56 33.51 -28.41
N VAL A 94 -37.84 33.85 -27.33
CA VAL A 94 -36.63 34.69 -27.37
C VAL A 94 -35.43 33.86 -27.86
N SER A 95 -35.69 32.99 -28.83
CA SER A 95 -34.72 32.07 -29.42
C SER A 95 -33.93 32.74 -30.54
N ASP A 96 -34.38 33.89 -31.08
CA ASP A 96 -33.72 34.58 -32.19
C ASP A 96 -32.26 34.89 -31.87
N TRP A 97 -31.97 35.36 -30.64
CA TRP A 97 -30.58 35.58 -30.21
C TRP A 97 -29.77 34.28 -30.14
N LEU A 98 -30.34 33.21 -29.57
CA LEU A 98 -29.66 31.92 -29.43
C LEU A 98 -29.44 31.23 -30.79
N VAL A 99 -30.43 31.27 -31.66
CA VAL A 99 -30.42 30.68 -33.01
C VAL A 99 -29.50 31.47 -33.93
N ASN A 100 -29.45 32.81 -33.80
CA ASN A 100 -28.48 33.63 -34.53
C ASN A 100 -27.06 33.37 -34.05
N LEU A 101 -26.85 33.27 -32.73
CA LEU A 101 -25.55 32.94 -32.15
C LEU A 101 -25.10 31.54 -32.61
N LEU A 102 -26.00 30.54 -32.58
CA LEU A 102 -25.70 29.19 -33.04
C LEU A 102 -25.44 29.16 -34.55
N SER A 103 -26.23 29.87 -35.36
CA SER A 103 -26.07 30.03 -36.81
C SER A 103 -24.73 30.66 -37.19
N GLN A 104 -24.20 31.54 -36.35
CA GLN A 104 -22.90 32.18 -36.56
C GLN A 104 -21.74 31.29 -36.09
N LEU A 105 -21.92 30.49 -35.04
CA LEU A 105 -20.85 29.68 -34.43
C LEU A 105 -20.64 28.31 -35.10
N TRP A 106 -21.69 27.67 -35.62
CA TRP A 106 -21.59 26.30 -36.15
C TRP A 106 -20.59 26.14 -37.32
N PRO A 107 -20.42 27.07 -38.28
CA PRO A 107 -19.45 26.90 -39.36
C PRO A 107 -18.01 26.88 -38.84
N GLY A 108 -17.74 27.66 -37.78
CA GLY A 108 -16.46 27.67 -37.08
C GLY A 108 -16.16 26.33 -36.41
N ILE A 109 -17.15 25.71 -35.77
CA ILE A 109 -16.98 24.39 -35.13
C ILE A 109 -16.80 23.30 -36.19
N VAL A 110 -17.59 23.31 -37.26
CA VAL A 110 -17.50 22.32 -38.35
C VAL A 110 -16.17 22.43 -39.09
N SER A 111 -15.73 23.64 -39.44
CA SER A 111 -14.41 23.86 -40.02
C SER A 111 -13.30 23.40 -39.08
N ALA A 112 -13.43 23.64 -37.77
CA ALA A 112 -12.43 23.20 -36.82
C ALA A 112 -12.32 21.67 -36.72
N ILE A 113 -13.46 20.96 -36.72
CA ILE A 113 -13.49 19.50 -36.76
C ILE A 113 -12.90 18.99 -38.07
N CYS A 114 -13.30 19.56 -39.21
CA CYS A 114 -12.81 19.18 -40.54
C CYS A 114 -11.27 19.33 -40.63
N LEU A 115 -10.72 20.45 -40.18
CA LEU A 115 -9.27 20.67 -40.19
C LEU A 115 -8.53 19.73 -39.22
N SER A 116 -9.09 19.46 -38.04
CA SER A 116 -8.49 18.52 -37.08
C SER A 116 -8.46 17.09 -37.61
N VAL A 117 -9.56 16.63 -38.25
CA VAL A 117 -9.62 15.33 -38.92
C VAL A 117 -8.68 15.31 -40.12
N GLY A 118 -8.66 16.37 -40.91
CA GLY A 118 -7.76 16.53 -42.06
C GLY A 118 -6.29 16.42 -41.65
N GLN A 119 -5.86 17.10 -40.59
CA GLN A 119 -4.52 16.98 -40.02
C GLN A 119 -4.19 15.52 -39.64
N GLY A 120 -5.12 14.80 -39.01
CA GLY A 120 -4.95 13.38 -38.66
C GLY A 120 -4.84 12.46 -39.89
N LEU A 121 -5.65 12.70 -40.92
CA LEU A 121 -5.61 11.95 -42.18
C LEU A 121 -4.32 12.21 -42.95
N LEU A 122 -3.88 13.47 -43.07
CA LEU A 122 -2.62 13.82 -43.71
C LEU A 122 -1.43 13.25 -42.93
N ALA A 123 -1.47 13.28 -41.59
CA ALA A 123 -0.47 12.61 -40.76
C ALA A 123 -0.37 11.13 -41.09
N LYS A 124 -1.49 10.41 -41.15
CA LYS A 124 -1.51 8.97 -41.39
C LYS A 124 -1.13 8.57 -42.83
N TYR A 125 -1.60 9.31 -43.84
CA TYR A 125 -1.49 8.88 -45.24
C TYR A 125 -0.38 9.57 -46.02
N VAL A 126 0.07 10.76 -45.60
CA VAL A 126 1.01 11.58 -46.39
C VAL A 126 2.33 11.80 -45.63
N PHE A 127 2.28 12.02 -44.32
CA PHE A 127 3.49 12.35 -43.56
C PHE A 127 4.20 11.13 -42.96
N LEU A 128 3.46 10.17 -42.38
CA LEU A 128 4.05 9.00 -41.72
C LEU A 128 4.25 7.82 -42.68
N GLN A 129 5.40 7.16 -42.54
CA GLN A 129 5.71 5.92 -43.23
C GLN A 129 4.81 4.76 -42.74
N ASP A 130 4.47 3.83 -43.64
CA ASP A 130 3.70 2.61 -43.34
C ASP A 130 2.39 2.87 -42.56
N ARG A 131 1.70 3.98 -42.88
CA ARG A 131 0.44 4.40 -42.26
C ARG A 131 0.47 4.50 -40.73
N GLY A 132 1.65 4.80 -40.18
CA GLY A 132 1.88 5.01 -38.75
C GLY A 132 2.30 3.79 -37.95
N GLN A 133 2.77 2.72 -38.59
CA GLN A 133 3.42 1.61 -37.88
C GLN A 133 4.74 2.03 -37.22
N HIS A 134 5.46 2.98 -37.82
CA HIS A 134 6.70 3.53 -37.29
C HIS A 134 6.63 5.06 -37.25
N LEU A 135 7.19 5.66 -36.19
CA LEU A 135 7.29 7.11 -36.04
C LEU A 135 8.43 7.66 -36.92
N ARG A 136 8.26 7.57 -38.24
CA ARG A 136 9.20 8.06 -39.24
C ARG A 136 8.45 8.86 -40.30
N LEU A 137 9.00 10.02 -40.66
CA LEU A 137 8.42 10.91 -41.67
C LEU A 137 8.96 10.52 -43.05
N ASP A 138 8.07 10.40 -44.02
CA ASP A 138 8.43 10.14 -45.43
C ASP A 138 8.71 11.48 -46.14
N ASN A 139 7.70 12.34 -46.25
CA ASN A 139 7.82 13.63 -46.94
C ASN A 139 8.14 14.82 -46.00
N ARG A 140 9.34 14.81 -45.41
CA ARG A 140 9.76 15.75 -44.34
C ARG A 140 9.62 17.24 -44.70
N ARG A 141 9.92 17.65 -45.94
CA ARG A 141 9.80 19.06 -46.36
C ARG A 141 8.36 19.54 -46.37
N PHE A 142 7.45 18.73 -46.91
CA PHE A 142 6.03 19.05 -46.97
C PHE A 142 5.40 19.10 -45.58
N TYR A 143 5.82 18.21 -44.68
CA TYR A 143 5.43 18.27 -43.26
C TYR A 143 5.76 19.61 -42.61
N PHE A 144 6.97 20.14 -42.79
CA PHE A 144 7.33 21.44 -42.19
C PHE A 144 6.52 22.61 -42.76
N VAL A 145 6.27 22.62 -44.07
CA VAL A 145 5.40 23.63 -44.71
C VAL A 145 3.99 23.55 -44.13
N PHE A 146 3.43 22.35 -44.00
CA PHE A 146 2.10 22.15 -43.44
C PHE A 146 2.00 22.58 -41.96
N VAL A 147 3.01 22.24 -41.15
CA VAL A 147 3.09 22.69 -39.75
C VAL A 147 3.13 24.21 -39.65
N TYR A 148 3.88 24.88 -40.53
CA TYR A 148 3.94 26.35 -40.57
C TYR A 148 2.58 26.96 -40.89
N PHE A 149 1.88 26.48 -41.92
CA PHE A 149 0.54 26.98 -42.27
C PHE A 149 -0.49 26.71 -41.16
N MET A 150 -0.46 25.52 -40.54
CA MET A 150 -1.39 25.13 -39.49
C MET A 150 -1.08 25.76 -38.12
N PHE A 151 0.07 26.43 -37.97
CA PHE A 151 0.50 26.98 -36.68
C PHE A 151 -0.53 27.93 -36.06
N PHE A 152 -0.98 28.94 -36.82
CA PHE A 152 -1.96 29.92 -36.32
C PHE A 152 -3.30 29.27 -35.96
N TYR A 153 -3.77 28.33 -36.78
CA TYR A 153 -4.99 27.58 -36.50
C TYR A 153 -4.87 26.74 -35.21
N ASN A 154 -3.74 26.08 -35.02
CA ASN A 154 -3.47 25.27 -33.82
C ASN A 154 -3.36 26.13 -32.55
N ILE A 155 -2.99 27.42 -32.64
CA ILE A 155 -3.05 28.34 -31.49
C ILE A 155 -4.48 28.49 -30.99
N PHE A 156 -5.44 28.75 -31.88
CA PHE A 156 -6.85 28.88 -31.51
C PHE A 156 -7.43 27.58 -30.94
N LEU A 157 -7.13 26.44 -31.55
CA LEU A 157 -7.48 25.14 -30.98
C LEU A 157 -6.85 24.91 -29.61
N GLY A 158 -5.60 25.36 -29.42
CA GLY A 158 -4.88 25.28 -28.15
C GLY A 158 -5.58 26.06 -27.04
N LEU A 159 -6.08 27.27 -27.33
CA LEU A 159 -6.85 28.07 -26.38
C LEU A 159 -8.14 27.35 -25.95
N PHE A 160 -8.89 26.81 -26.92
CA PHE A 160 -10.10 26.04 -26.62
C PHE A 160 -9.80 24.75 -25.84
N SER A 161 -8.73 24.03 -26.20
CA SER A 161 -8.26 22.84 -25.49
C SER A 161 -7.89 23.14 -24.03
N CYS A 162 -7.26 24.30 -23.79
CA CYS A 162 -6.95 24.77 -22.43
C CYS A 162 -8.23 25.04 -21.61
N LEU A 163 -9.23 25.71 -22.20
CA LEU A 163 -10.53 25.90 -21.56
C LEU A 163 -11.20 24.56 -21.23
N MET A 164 -11.23 23.63 -22.19
CA MET A 164 -11.78 22.29 -21.98
C MET A 164 -11.01 21.50 -20.92
N ARG A 165 -9.71 21.72 -20.77
CA ARG A 165 -8.91 21.13 -19.68
C ARG A 165 -9.40 21.61 -18.31
N ILE A 166 -9.69 22.90 -18.15
CA ILE A 166 -10.20 23.47 -16.90
C ILE A 166 -11.58 22.89 -16.58
N ILE A 167 -12.49 22.86 -17.57
CA ILE A 167 -13.85 22.32 -17.39
C ILE A 167 -13.80 20.84 -16.99
N LYS A 168 -12.99 20.03 -17.68
CA LYS A 168 -12.81 18.61 -17.33
C LYS A 168 -12.22 18.44 -15.93
N ALA A 169 -11.22 19.25 -15.56
CA ALA A 169 -10.62 19.21 -14.23
C ALA A 169 -11.63 19.57 -13.13
N MET A 170 -12.50 20.57 -13.35
CA MET A 170 -13.57 20.91 -12.42
C MET A 170 -14.59 19.80 -12.30
N ALA A 171 -15.04 19.22 -13.41
CA ALA A 171 -16.04 18.14 -13.42
C ALA A 171 -15.51 16.87 -12.74
N VAL A 172 -14.30 16.43 -13.10
CA VAL A 172 -13.63 15.29 -12.48
C VAL A 172 -13.36 15.59 -11.00
N GLY A 173 -12.80 16.76 -10.68
CA GLY A 173 -12.53 17.19 -9.31
C GLY A 173 -13.77 17.16 -8.43
N ALA A 174 -14.92 17.62 -8.91
CA ALA A 174 -16.18 17.59 -8.15
C ALA A 174 -16.62 16.15 -7.79
N VAL A 175 -16.52 15.21 -8.73
CA VAL A 175 -16.87 13.79 -8.50
C VAL A 175 -15.87 13.12 -7.55
N PHE A 176 -14.58 13.37 -7.74
CA PHE A 176 -13.51 12.77 -6.95
C PHE A 176 -13.33 13.41 -5.57
N LEU A 177 -13.92 14.58 -5.30
CA LEU A 177 -13.77 15.28 -4.01
C LEU A 177 -14.23 14.45 -2.81
N SER A 178 -15.26 13.61 -2.97
CA SER A 178 -15.77 12.73 -1.90
C SER A 178 -14.85 11.53 -1.62
N ARG A 179 -13.92 11.24 -2.54
CA ARG A 179 -13.12 10.02 -2.55
C ARG A 179 -11.73 10.30 -2.01
N LEU A 180 -11.35 9.58 -0.96
CA LEU A 180 -10.01 9.62 -0.39
C LEU A 180 -9.09 8.51 -0.94
N ASP A 181 -9.62 7.59 -1.75
CA ASP A 181 -8.86 6.46 -2.31
C ASP A 181 -7.98 6.87 -3.51
N ASN A 182 -8.21 8.05 -4.08
CA ASN A 182 -7.41 8.63 -5.15
C ASN A 182 -7.08 10.07 -4.80
N SER A 183 -5.86 10.52 -5.12
CA SER A 183 -5.55 11.94 -5.02
C SER A 183 -6.15 12.71 -6.19
N THR A 184 -6.72 13.88 -5.90
CA THR A 184 -7.15 14.83 -6.94
C THR A 184 -5.96 15.54 -7.59
N LEU A 185 -4.80 15.50 -6.93
CA LEU A 185 -3.57 16.16 -7.38
C LEU A 185 -2.79 15.28 -8.37
N PRO A 186 -1.91 15.86 -9.21
CA PRO A 186 -1.01 15.10 -10.07
C PRO A 186 -0.10 14.17 -9.26
N ARG A 187 0.32 13.05 -9.86
CA ARG A 187 1.13 12.00 -9.20
C ARG A 187 2.35 12.49 -8.42
N LYS A 188 3.02 13.54 -8.90
CA LYS A 188 4.19 14.14 -8.23
C LYS A 188 3.85 14.96 -6.99
N PHE A 189 2.60 15.42 -6.86
CA PHE A 189 2.11 16.30 -5.81
C PHE A 189 1.09 15.62 -4.89
N GLU A 190 0.93 14.29 -4.97
CA GLU A 190 0.04 13.52 -4.09
C GLU A 190 0.36 13.70 -2.60
N PHE A 191 1.60 14.06 -2.25
CA PHE A 191 2.01 14.32 -0.88
C PHE A 191 1.35 15.57 -0.26
N LEU A 192 0.86 16.49 -1.09
CA LEU A 192 0.13 17.69 -0.66
C LEU A 192 -1.36 17.41 -0.40
N ASP A 193 -1.83 16.18 -0.65
CA ASP A 193 -3.20 15.77 -0.39
C ASP A 193 -3.31 15.13 1.01
N PRO A 194 -3.80 15.86 2.03
CA PRO A 194 -3.92 15.32 3.38
C PRO A 194 -4.96 14.20 3.48
N GLY A 195 -5.98 14.22 2.61
CA GLY A 195 -7.02 13.21 2.53
C GLY A 195 -6.47 11.87 2.05
N PHE A 196 -5.77 11.89 0.91
CA PHE A 196 -5.11 10.70 0.37
C PHE A 196 -3.99 10.21 1.30
N SER A 197 -3.23 11.11 1.91
CA SER A 197 -2.20 10.75 2.90
C SER A 197 -2.78 9.99 4.11
N ALA A 198 -3.96 10.39 4.60
CA ALA A 198 -4.66 9.69 5.66
C ALA A 198 -5.14 8.29 5.22
N TYR A 199 -5.71 8.17 4.01
CA TYR A 199 -6.11 6.89 3.44
C TYR A 199 -4.93 5.92 3.29
N GLN A 200 -3.78 6.39 2.82
CA GLN A 200 -2.55 5.60 2.75
C GLN A 200 -2.13 5.08 4.12
N GLY A 201 -2.16 5.92 5.15
CA GLY A 201 -1.86 5.50 6.52
C GLY A 201 -2.83 4.41 7.01
N TYR A 202 -4.12 4.60 6.75
CA TYR A 202 -5.16 3.64 7.11
C TYR A 202 -4.98 2.27 6.43
N ILE A 203 -4.85 2.24 5.10
CA ILE A 203 -4.76 0.97 4.36
C ILE A 203 -3.48 0.18 4.71
N HIS A 204 -2.36 0.86 4.93
CA HIS A 204 -1.11 0.21 5.35
C HIS A 204 -1.23 -0.37 6.77
N MET A 205 -1.87 0.36 7.68
CA MET A 205 -2.12 -0.11 9.05
C MET A 205 -3.06 -1.32 9.06
N GLU A 206 -4.16 -1.26 8.31
CA GLU A 206 -5.09 -2.37 8.14
C GLU A 206 -4.39 -3.59 7.55
N ALA A 207 -3.62 -3.43 6.48
CA ALA A 207 -2.92 -4.53 5.83
C ALA A 207 -1.90 -5.21 6.77
N ALA A 208 -1.21 -4.44 7.61
CA ALA A 208 -0.23 -4.94 8.57
C ALA A 208 -0.87 -5.75 9.70
N HIS A 209 -2.02 -5.31 10.22
CA HIS A 209 -2.67 -5.93 11.38
C HIS A 209 -3.71 -7.00 11.03
N THR A 210 -4.28 -6.99 9.82
CA THR A 210 -5.37 -7.91 9.44
C THR A 210 -4.96 -8.93 8.38
N HIS A 211 -3.66 -9.18 8.20
CA HIS A 211 -3.17 -10.08 7.15
C HIS A 211 -3.77 -11.49 7.27
N PRO A 212 -4.60 -11.97 6.31
CA PRO A 212 -5.40 -13.17 6.49
C PRO A 212 -4.54 -14.43 6.65
N VAL A 213 -3.42 -14.52 5.93
CA VAL A 213 -2.49 -15.66 6.03
C VAL A 213 -1.90 -15.81 7.44
N VAL A 214 -1.52 -14.69 8.07
CA VAL A 214 -0.92 -14.70 9.41
C VAL A 214 -1.97 -15.07 10.44
N ASN A 215 -3.17 -14.49 10.32
CA ASN A 215 -4.30 -14.80 11.20
C ASN A 215 -4.70 -16.28 11.14
N VAL A 216 -4.78 -16.86 9.94
CA VAL A 216 -5.07 -18.30 9.77
C VAL A 216 -3.93 -19.15 10.32
N PHE A 217 -2.68 -18.78 10.08
CA PHE A 217 -1.51 -19.49 10.62
C PHE A 217 -1.51 -19.52 12.15
N ILE A 218 -1.74 -18.38 12.81
CA ILE A 218 -1.82 -18.31 14.28
C ILE A 218 -2.98 -19.16 14.80
N ARG A 219 -4.16 -19.08 14.17
CA ARG A 219 -5.32 -19.92 14.53
C ARG A 219 -5.02 -21.42 14.40
N LEU A 220 -4.34 -21.82 13.34
CA LEU A 220 -3.91 -23.21 13.14
C LEU A 220 -2.93 -23.66 14.25
N LEU A 221 -1.93 -22.83 14.58
CA LEU A 221 -0.99 -23.13 15.66
C LEU A 221 -1.69 -23.25 17.02
N MET A 222 -2.66 -22.38 17.31
CA MET A 222 -3.46 -22.45 18.54
C MET A 222 -4.28 -23.74 18.60
N ALA A 223 -4.96 -24.11 17.50
CA ALA A 223 -5.73 -25.35 17.43
C ALA A 223 -4.85 -26.61 17.63
N LEU A 224 -3.67 -26.65 16.99
CA LEU A 224 -2.71 -27.74 17.17
C LEU A 224 -2.15 -27.82 18.59
N SER A 225 -1.92 -26.68 19.24
CA SER A 225 -1.46 -26.61 20.63
C SER A 225 -2.52 -27.14 21.60
N GLN A 226 -3.79 -26.78 21.39
CA GLN A 226 -4.91 -27.26 22.19
C GLN A 226 -5.12 -28.77 22.04
N SER A 227 -5.10 -29.29 20.81
CA SER A 227 -5.22 -30.73 20.55
C SER A 227 -4.12 -31.54 21.25
N LYS A 228 -2.87 -31.05 21.24
CA LYS A 228 -1.76 -31.69 21.98
C LYS A 228 -1.95 -31.69 23.48
N LYS A 229 -2.56 -30.65 24.06
CA LYS A 229 -2.84 -30.59 25.51
C LYS A 229 -3.94 -31.59 25.90
N MET A 230 -4.96 -31.76 25.06
CA MET A 230 -6.07 -32.68 25.29
C MET A 230 -5.59 -34.14 25.25
N HIS A 231 -4.84 -34.53 24.22
CA HIS A 231 -4.23 -35.86 24.13
C HIS A 231 -3.26 -36.17 25.29
N LYS A 232 -2.52 -35.18 25.78
CA LYS A 232 -1.63 -35.36 26.93
C LYS A 232 -2.38 -35.49 28.27
N SER A 233 -3.63 -35.04 28.34
CA SER A 233 -4.48 -35.20 29.53
C SER A 233 -5.15 -36.57 29.51
N GLU A 234 -5.63 -37.02 28.34
CA GLU A 234 -6.19 -38.37 28.15
C GLU A 234 -5.15 -39.49 28.36
N ASP A 235 -3.89 -39.31 27.99
CA ASP A 235 -2.82 -40.29 28.26
C ASP A 235 -2.44 -40.38 29.76
N ASN A 236 -2.60 -39.30 30.53
CA ASN A 236 -2.28 -39.29 31.97
C ASN A 236 -3.39 -39.91 32.83
N ASP A 237 -4.65 -39.86 32.39
CA ASP A 237 -5.78 -40.43 33.14
C ASP A 237 -5.89 -41.97 33.00
N VAL A 238 -5.12 -42.58 32.09
CA VAL A 238 -5.10 -44.05 31.86
C VAL A 238 -3.99 -44.76 32.67
N GLU A 239 -3.08 -44.03 33.33
CA GLU A 239 -1.93 -44.61 34.07
C GLU A 239 -2.10 -44.62 35.61
N MET A 240 -3.33 -44.53 36.12
CA MET A 240 -3.61 -44.69 37.57
C MET A 240 -4.73 -45.68 37.88
N SER A 241 -4.60 -46.91 37.41
CA SER A 241 -5.29 -48.06 38.01
C SER A 241 -4.44 -49.31 37.79
N PHE A 242 -4.56 -50.28 38.71
CA PHE A 242 -3.83 -51.56 38.76
C PHE A 242 -2.58 -51.57 39.65
N LEU A 243 -2.82 -51.63 40.97
CA LEU A 243 -2.07 -52.52 41.87
C LEU A 243 -2.88 -53.83 42.06
N PRO A 244 -2.22 -54.98 42.30
CA PRO A 244 -2.85 -56.30 42.25
C PRO A 244 -3.22 -56.80 43.65
N GLU A 245 -4.41 -57.38 43.81
CA GLU A 245 -4.63 -58.35 44.89
C GLU A 245 -5.66 -59.42 44.50
N THR A 246 -5.41 -60.60 45.04
CA THR A 246 -5.79 -61.96 44.64
C THR A 246 -7.24 -62.37 44.96
N VAL A 247 -7.81 -63.29 44.16
CA VAL A 247 -8.33 -64.64 44.53
C VAL A 247 -9.56 -65.07 43.67
N GLU A 248 -9.34 -66.16 42.91
CA GLU A 248 -10.20 -67.31 42.52
C GLU A 248 -11.67 -67.15 42.04
N ASN A 249 -11.97 -67.50 40.78
CA ASN A 249 -12.49 -68.82 40.35
C ASN A 249 -13.08 -68.81 38.91
N ASP A 250 -12.62 -69.77 38.11
CA ASP A 250 -13.25 -70.56 37.03
C ASP A 250 -14.28 -69.95 36.05
N ALA A 251 -13.90 -69.91 34.76
CA ALA A 251 -14.44 -70.75 33.68
C ALA A 251 -14.41 -70.07 32.28
N GLU A 252 -13.73 -70.76 31.35
CA GLU A 252 -13.99 -70.90 29.90
C GLU A 252 -13.86 -69.71 28.92
N ILE A 253 -12.75 -69.77 28.16
CA ILE A 253 -12.65 -69.78 26.69
C ILE A 253 -13.48 -68.77 25.88
N GLY A 254 -12.80 -67.76 25.33
CA GLY A 254 -13.28 -66.93 24.23
C GLY A 254 -12.18 -66.01 23.70
N ALA A 255 -11.35 -66.52 22.79
CA ALA A 255 -10.25 -65.79 22.19
C ALA A 255 -10.73 -64.71 21.20
N ASN A 256 -10.05 -63.55 21.28
CA ASN A 256 -9.75 -62.60 20.21
C ASN A 256 -10.90 -61.86 19.51
N GLU A 257 -10.97 -60.54 19.72
CA GLU A 257 -10.63 -59.53 18.70
C GLU A 257 -10.98 -58.12 19.20
N SER A 258 -9.99 -57.40 19.73
CA SER A 258 -10.03 -55.94 19.73
C SER A 258 -8.61 -55.43 19.52
N GLY A 259 -8.26 -55.28 18.25
CA GLY A 259 -7.02 -54.68 17.83
C GLY A 259 -6.90 -53.27 18.41
N THR A 260 -6.14 -53.15 19.49
CA THR A 260 -5.58 -51.86 19.91
C THR A 260 -4.44 -51.57 18.94
N ASP A 261 -4.79 -50.95 17.81
CA ASP A 261 -3.84 -50.41 16.86
C ASP A 261 -3.11 -49.24 17.54
N LYS A 262 -2.12 -49.57 18.38
CA LYS A 262 -1.16 -48.63 18.93
C LYS A 262 -0.37 -48.07 17.76
N GLN A 263 -0.88 -46.99 17.17
CA GLN A 263 -0.24 -46.29 16.06
C GLN A 263 1.23 -46.04 16.43
N LYS A 264 2.13 -46.73 15.73
CA LYS A 264 3.57 -46.53 15.88
C LYS A 264 3.88 -45.04 15.74
N PRO A 265 4.77 -44.46 16.55
CA PRO A 265 5.16 -43.07 16.41
C PRO A 265 5.87 -42.93 15.06
N ILE A 266 5.11 -42.56 14.03
CA ILE A 266 5.69 -42.29 12.72
C ILE A 266 6.67 -41.15 12.93
N ASN A 267 7.90 -41.33 12.43
CA ASN A 267 8.96 -40.35 12.57
C ASN A 267 8.54 -39.03 11.89
N THR A 268 7.95 -38.14 12.68
CA THR A 268 7.40 -36.84 12.25
C THR A 268 8.50 -35.96 11.67
N ALA A 269 9.74 -36.11 12.15
CA ALA A 269 10.90 -35.43 11.60
C ALA A 269 11.23 -35.90 10.17
N ALA A 270 11.16 -37.22 9.90
CA ALA A 270 11.38 -37.74 8.55
C ALA A 270 10.32 -37.23 7.56
N ARG A 271 9.04 -37.21 7.95
CA ARG A 271 7.95 -36.64 7.13
C ARG A 271 8.18 -35.14 6.85
N PHE A 272 8.51 -34.36 7.86
CA PHE A 272 8.81 -32.93 7.70
C PHE A 272 9.98 -32.69 6.75
N ASN A 273 11.04 -33.49 6.84
CA ASN A 273 12.20 -33.40 5.94
C ASN A 273 11.81 -33.67 4.48
N TRP A 274 10.96 -34.67 4.22
CA TRP A 274 10.45 -34.94 2.88
C TRP A 274 9.57 -33.80 2.32
N TYR A 275 8.66 -33.24 3.14
CA TYR A 275 7.86 -32.08 2.73
C TYR A 275 8.71 -30.84 2.43
N LEU A 276 9.76 -30.62 3.23
CA LEU A 276 10.71 -29.54 2.99
C LEU A 276 11.44 -29.73 1.66
N ILE A 277 11.97 -30.93 1.38
CA ILE A 277 12.65 -31.25 0.12
C ILE A 277 11.70 -31.05 -1.06
N TYR A 278 10.48 -31.58 -0.96
CA TYR A 278 9.44 -31.43 -1.99
C TYR A 278 9.17 -29.96 -2.30
N THR A 279 9.00 -29.12 -1.27
CA THR A 279 8.75 -27.68 -1.42
C THR A 279 9.94 -26.98 -2.09
N LEU A 280 11.18 -27.32 -1.69
CA LEU A 280 12.39 -26.71 -2.25
C LEU A 280 12.69 -27.14 -3.69
N LEU A 281 12.27 -28.33 -4.09
CA LEU A 281 12.43 -28.83 -5.46
C LEU A 281 11.53 -28.07 -6.43
N HIS A 282 10.27 -27.82 -6.03
CA HIS A 282 9.28 -27.14 -6.86
C HIS A 282 9.38 -25.61 -6.79
N ASN A 283 10.13 -25.05 -5.84
CA ASN A 283 10.32 -23.60 -5.67
C ASN A 283 11.83 -23.25 -5.69
N PRO A 284 12.46 -23.16 -6.88
CA PRO A 284 13.90 -22.98 -6.99
C PRO A 284 14.40 -21.63 -6.45
N THR A 285 13.57 -20.58 -6.50
CA THR A 285 13.87 -19.25 -5.94
C THR A 285 14.01 -19.31 -4.42
N VAL A 286 13.06 -19.96 -3.73
CA VAL A 286 13.07 -20.15 -2.27
C VAL A 286 14.32 -20.92 -1.82
N ARG A 287 14.79 -21.87 -2.63
CA ARG A 287 16.04 -22.61 -2.37
C ARG A 287 17.26 -21.69 -2.30
N ILE A 288 17.35 -20.70 -3.19
CA ILE A 288 18.46 -19.75 -3.22
C ILE A 288 18.40 -18.86 -1.97
N TYR A 289 17.24 -18.27 -1.68
CA TYR A 289 17.04 -17.43 -0.50
C TYR A 289 17.35 -18.18 0.81
N ARG A 290 16.88 -19.42 0.94
CA ARG A 290 17.14 -20.25 2.13
C ARG A 290 18.62 -20.55 2.31
N LYS A 291 19.34 -20.91 1.23
CA LYS A 291 20.79 -21.18 1.32
C LYS A 291 21.57 -19.93 1.72
N GLY A 292 21.28 -18.79 1.08
CA GLY A 292 21.90 -17.51 1.43
C GLY A 292 21.64 -17.12 2.89
N PHE A 293 20.39 -17.23 3.34
CA PHE A 293 20.03 -16.94 4.74
C PHE A 293 20.75 -17.86 5.75
N ILE A 294 20.84 -19.16 5.47
CA ILE A 294 21.55 -20.11 6.35
C ILE A 294 23.04 -19.81 6.38
N GLN A 295 23.65 -19.42 5.25
CA GLN A 295 25.06 -19.03 5.18
C GLN A 295 25.32 -17.75 5.98
N ALA A 296 24.47 -16.74 5.81
CA ALA A 296 24.53 -15.49 6.58
C ALA A 296 24.42 -15.75 8.10
N ILE A 297 23.47 -16.60 8.53
CA ILE A 297 23.34 -16.98 9.95
C ILE A 297 24.60 -17.68 10.46
N LYS A 298 25.17 -18.62 9.68
CA LYS A 298 26.38 -19.34 10.10
C LYS A 298 27.56 -18.38 10.25
N LYS A 299 27.69 -17.40 9.35
CA LYS A 299 28.73 -16.38 9.39
C LYS A 299 28.57 -15.47 10.61
N ALA A 300 27.38 -14.91 10.81
CA ALA A 300 27.07 -14.07 11.98
C ALA A 300 27.31 -14.80 13.31
N ARG A 301 26.98 -16.10 13.41
CA ARG A 301 27.26 -16.90 14.62
C ARG A 301 28.76 -17.07 14.88
N LYS A 302 29.58 -17.25 13.83
CA LYS A 302 31.04 -17.32 13.97
C LYS A 302 31.63 -15.98 14.45
N GLU A 303 31.02 -14.88 14.02
CA GLU A 303 31.47 -13.52 14.31
C GLU A 303 30.87 -12.94 15.61
N GLY A 304 29.93 -13.66 16.26
CA GLY A 304 29.27 -13.20 17.50
C GLY A 304 28.23 -12.09 17.29
N LEU A 305 27.78 -11.88 16.06
CA LEU A 305 26.84 -10.83 15.68
C LEU A 305 25.39 -11.23 15.96
N LYS A 306 24.63 -10.34 16.61
CA LYS A 306 23.18 -10.50 16.82
C LYS A 306 22.44 -10.00 15.58
N ILE A 307 21.78 -10.92 14.89
CA ILE A 307 21.04 -10.60 13.67
C ILE A 307 19.71 -9.93 14.03
N PRO A 308 19.39 -8.75 13.48
CA PRO A 308 18.08 -8.14 13.65
C PRO A 308 17.00 -8.96 12.92
N ILE A 309 15.83 -9.11 13.53
CA ILE A 309 14.67 -9.73 12.87
C ILE A 309 14.20 -8.75 11.79
N SER A 310 14.49 -9.06 10.53
CA SER A 310 14.15 -8.22 9.37
C SER A 310 13.62 -9.08 8.23
N ASP A 311 12.61 -8.56 7.52
CA ASP A 311 12.03 -9.17 6.32
C ASP A 311 12.97 -9.13 5.11
N LYS A 312 14.02 -8.32 5.16
CA LYS A 312 14.99 -8.18 4.06
C LYS A 312 16.03 -9.30 4.13
N PRO A 313 16.39 -9.90 2.99
CA PRO A 313 17.50 -10.85 2.96
C PRO A 313 18.77 -10.11 3.37
N ILE A 314 19.44 -10.64 4.39
CA ILE A 314 20.67 -10.07 4.93
C ILE A 314 21.74 -10.21 3.86
N THR A 315 22.26 -9.07 3.40
CA THR A 315 23.35 -9.06 2.44
C THR A 315 24.70 -9.14 3.14
N ASP A 316 25.71 -9.67 2.47
CA ASP A 316 27.07 -9.72 3.01
C ASP A 316 27.60 -8.32 3.37
N PHE A 317 27.12 -7.29 2.66
CA PHE A 317 27.42 -5.88 2.94
C PHE A 317 26.86 -5.41 4.28
N GLU A 318 25.62 -5.75 4.59
CA GLU A 318 25.01 -5.42 5.89
C GLU A 318 25.71 -6.15 7.05
N LEU A 319 26.14 -7.41 6.83
CA LEU A 319 26.98 -8.12 7.81
C LEU A 319 28.32 -7.43 8.04
N ALA A 320 29.01 -7.03 6.96
CA ALA A 320 30.30 -6.35 7.06
C ALA A 320 30.18 -5.01 7.79
N LYS A 321 29.12 -4.25 7.52
CA LYS A 321 28.84 -2.99 8.23
C LYS A 321 28.53 -3.21 9.72
N ALA A 322 27.81 -4.27 10.05
CA ALA A 322 27.53 -4.64 11.44
C ALA A 322 28.80 -5.06 12.19
N GLN A 323 29.71 -5.77 11.51
CA GLN A 323 31.02 -6.13 12.05
C GLN A 323 31.89 -4.89 12.32
N GLU A 324 31.99 -3.97 11.35
CA GLU A 324 32.76 -2.73 11.51
C GLU A 324 32.25 -1.90 12.70
N ASN A 325 30.94 -1.80 12.86
CA ASN A 325 30.34 -1.09 14.00
C ASN A 325 30.67 -1.75 15.34
N GLN A 326 30.68 -3.08 15.43
CA GLN A 326 31.11 -3.78 16.64
C GLN A 326 32.59 -3.57 16.95
N ASP A 327 33.45 -3.58 15.93
CA ASP A 327 34.89 -3.40 16.13
C ASP A 327 35.20 -1.95 16.56
N ARG A 328 34.51 -0.95 15.99
CA ARG A 328 34.57 0.45 16.46
C ARG A 328 34.10 0.60 17.91
N GLN A 329 33.00 -0.05 18.29
CA GLN A 329 32.52 -0.03 19.67
C GLN A 329 33.53 -0.64 20.65
N LYS A 330 34.14 -1.78 20.30
CA LYS A 330 35.21 -2.37 21.10
C LYS A 330 36.41 -1.44 21.21
N GLU A 331 36.84 -0.81 20.12
CA GLU A 331 37.93 0.18 20.17
C GLU A 331 37.60 1.38 21.07
N GLU A 332 36.38 1.90 21.01
CA GLU A 332 35.92 2.99 21.87
C GLU A 332 35.85 2.59 23.34
N GLU A 333 35.35 1.39 23.65
CA GLU A 333 35.37 0.81 25.00
C GLU A 333 36.80 0.61 25.52
N THR A 334 37.72 0.17 24.66
CA THR A 334 39.13 -0.03 25.01
C THR A 334 39.83 1.31 25.29
N LYS A 335 39.54 2.33 24.48
CA LYS A 335 40.02 3.71 24.71
C LYS A 335 39.43 4.32 25.99
N LYS A 336 38.16 4.04 26.31
CA LYS A 336 37.49 4.50 27.54
C LYS A 336 38.07 3.82 28.78
N ASN A 337 38.31 2.51 28.73
CA ASN A 337 38.98 1.77 29.81
C ASN A 337 40.44 2.22 30.00
N SER A 338 41.18 2.48 28.91
CA SER A 338 42.54 3.03 29.00
C SER A 338 42.58 4.42 29.63
N ARG A 339 41.59 5.28 29.34
CA ARG A 339 41.45 6.59 30.00
C ARG A 339 41.06 6.48 31.47
N SER A 340 40.20 5.52 31.83
CA SER A 340 39.82 5.29 33.22
C SER A 340 40.98 4.69 34.05
N GLY A 341 41.82 3.85 33.45
CA GLY A 341 43.04 3.32 34.09
C GLY A 341 44.13 4.37 34.33
N GLN A 342 44.21 5.41 33.49
CA GLN A 342 45.10 6.55 33.74
C GLN A 342 44.63 7.46 34.88
N HIS A 343 43.31 7.60 35.10
CA HIS A 343 42.78 8.34 36.25
C HIS A 343 42.88 7.59 37.58
N GLY A 344 42.95 6.25 37.57
CA GLY A 344 43.13 5.43 38.79
C GLY A 344 44.55 5.45 39.38
N LEU A 345 45.56 5.89 38.61
CA LEU A 345 46.96 5.93 39.03
C LEU A 345 47.45 7.33 39.44
N VAL A 346 46.60 8.36 39.33
CA VAL A 346 46.91 9.74 39.72
C VAL A 346 46.20 10.17 41.01
N ALA A 347 45.30 9.36 41.57
CA ALA A 347 44.58 9.67 42.81
C ALA A 347 45.08 8.86 44.02
N ILE A 348 46.39 8.91 44.30
CA ILE A 348 46.92 8.67 45.65
C ILE A 348 47.71 9.91 46.04
N GLY A 349 47.02 10.86 46.68
CA GLY A 349 47.65 12.05 47.24
C GLY A 349 46.84 13.31 47.02
N THR A 350 45.73 13.46 47.74
CA THR A 350 45.47 14.60 48.63
C THR A 350 44.06 14.49 49.23
N THR A 351 44.00 14.83 50.51
CA THR A 351 42.85 14.78 51.41
C THR A 351 41.83 15.90 51.18
N PHE A 352 40.59 15.56 51.53
CA PHE A 352 39.53 16.41 52.11
C PHE A 352 38.60 17.25 51.21
N GLU A 353 37.30 17.03 51.47
CA GLU A 353 36.21 18.00 51.67
C GLU A 353 35.07 18.07 50.62
N GLY A 354 33.88 17.59 51.05
CA GLY A 354 32.61 18.31 50.84
C GLY A 354 31.72 18.02 49.62
N THR A 355 30.51 17.53 49.94
CA THR A 355 29.20 17.97 49.40
C THR A 355 28.43 17.00 48.49
N ILE A 356 27.22 16.72 48.98
CA ILE A 356 26.07 16.03 48.37
C ILE A 356 25.45 16.94 47.30
N ASP A 357 25.20 16.47 46.07
CA ASP A 357 23.88 16.64 45.44
C ASP A 357 23.66 15.75 44.20
N SER A 358 22.38 15.64 43.89
CA SER A 358 21.60 14.72 43.09
C SER A 358 21.40 15.17 41.62
N ASP A 359 20.91 14.21 40.81
CA ASP A 359 20.19 14.35 39.54
C ASP A 359 20.80 15.17 38.39
N VAL A 360 21.02 14.52 37.22
CA VAL A 360 20.60 15.06 35.90
C VAL A 360 20.40 13.92 34.88
N LYS A 361 19.18 13.89 34.33
CA LYS A 361 18.71 13.16 33.13
C LYS A 361 19.43 13.57 31.84
N TYR A 362 19.65 12.64 30.91
CA TYR A 362 19.75 12.92 29.46
C TYR A 362 19.04 11.80 28.68
N ASN A 363 17.83 12.03 28.14
CA ASN A 363 17.49 12.63 26.84
C ASN A 363 17.92 11.80 25.62
N PHE A 364 16.92 11.13 25.04
CA PHE A 364 16.90 10.56 23.69
C PHE A 364 16.69 11.71 22.68
N GLY A 365 17.65 11.95 21.79
CA GLY A 365 17.48 12.73 20.57
C GLY A 365 17.87 11.84 19.39
N GLU A 366 16.92 11.49 18.52
CA GLU A 366 16.76 12.10 17.19
C GLU A 366 18.03 12.04 16.34
N GLU A 367 18.20 10.93 15.60
CA GLU A 367 19.06 10.91 14.42
C GLU A 367 18.19 11.12 13.16
N LYS A 368 18.37 12.30 12.57
CA LYS A 368 18.01 12.62 11.19
C LYS A 368 19.02 11.95 10.24
N CYS A 369 18.53 11.25 9.23
CA CYS A 369 19.05 11.25 7.86
C CYS A 369 17.90 10.91 6.90
#